data_AF-A0A1E3QX32-F1
#
_entry.id   AF-A0A1E3QX32-F1
#
_cell.length_a   1.000
_cell.length_b   1.000
_cell.length_c   1.000
_cell.angle_alpha   90.00
_cell.angle_beta   90.00
_cell.angle_gamma   90.00
#
_symmetry.space_group_name_H-M   'P 1'
#
loop_
_entity.id
_entity.type
_entity.pdbx_description
1 polymer ?
#
loop_
_entity_poly.entity_id
_entity_poly.type
_entity_poly.pdbx_seq_one_letter_code
_entity_poly.pdbx_strand_id
1 'polypeptide(L)'
;MTNDVPDTKWAEISLSLLKDPDNFSKWESLIKASEAINGGICKSSSAVDKKLFRSAFDQFLLKFPLLHQYWINYATWEFKLGHTDLAEKVYSRALQFSPYSIEIWISYLKFRITVDPDYDSTRALFEKARVKIGYHYFGHEFYDLYLEVLQSFDKRNEWVWLLRRVIELPLYHYGKYFKEFFKLIENIPNDPEIALLLIPQSQLLKFNLENTHETSAKLKKTFTDVYISTQYEVFEMWRYERAIKRHYFHVTYVSTTELESWELYLNYMELKADPHRTALTYERCLIATALYEKFWLKYAYYQLSLDQVETAKELLRKGIYFTPMSNVALKLKLVEFEICQGNYLRARDIILLNMRMAPELLPLYVALLNVELLLKPDEAHLLELVLNKVNGDGFDVLFEELMSYDVKYQTMEAFFAKYKDTKTSIRFWKSYLLFQIRNQAVHGIKNTTILELMRQALVKVEGKTDRNMLIKLWRDYLLENSGLDEYYKSELDVFIQE
;
A
#
# COMPACT_ATOMS: atom_id res chain seq x y z
N MET A 1 11.43 11.17 -47.72
CA MET A 1 10.61 10.38 -46.79
C MET A 1 11.37 9.09 -46.51
N THR A 2 12.28 9.13 -45.55
CA THR A 2 12.98 7.93 -45.08
C THR A 2 12.03 7.20 -44.14
N ASN A 3 11.72 5.95 -44.47
CA ASN A 3 10.99 5.04 -43.59
C ASN A 3 11.91 4.71 -42.40
N ASP A 4 11.83 5.50 -41.33
CA ASP A 4 12.41 5.15 -40.03
C ASP A 4 11.59 3.98 -39.46
N VAL A 5 11.98 2.77 -39.83
CA VAL A 5 11.47 1.56 -39.19
C VAL A 5 11.99 1.58 -37.74
N PRO A 6 11.11 1.53 -36.72
CA PRO A 6 11.56 1.49 -35.33
C PRO A 6 12.49 0.29 -35.14
N ASP A 7 13.56 0.48 -34.35
CA ASP A 7 14.54 -0.55 -34.00
C ASP A 7 13.83 -1.89 -33.75
N THR A 8 14.12 -2.89 -34.61
CA THR A 8 13.40 -4.18 -34.67
C THR A 8 13.36 -4.86 -33.31
N LYS A 9 14.42 -4.69 -32.51
CA LYS A 9 14.52 -5.24 -31.16
C LYS A 9 13.54 -4.59 -30.17
N TRP A 10 13.33 -3.28 -30.27
CA TRP A 10 12.35 -2.58 -29.42
C TRP A 10 10.93 -3.07 -29.70
N ALA A 11 10.58 -3.20 -30.99
CA ALA A 11 9.26 -3.65 -31.42
C ALA A 11 8.96 -5.09 -30.97
N GLU A 12 9.93 -6.00 -31.12
CA GLU A 12 9.79 -7.39 -30.66
C GLU A 12 9.56 -7.49 -29.15
N ILE A 13 10.35 -6.75 -28.35
CA ILE A 13 10.19 -6.75 -26.89
C ILE A 13 8.84 -6.14 -26.51
N SER A 14 8.42 -5.04 -27.15
CA SER A 14 7.13 -4.40 -26.91
C SER A 14 5.95 -5.36 -27.19
N LEU A 15 5.99 -6.09 -28.31
CA LEU A 15 5.00 -7.12 -28.62
C LEU A 15 4.99 -8.27 -27.61
N SER A 16 6.16 -8.64 -27.09
CA SER A 16 6.26 -9.67 -26.05
C SER A 16 5.67 -9.24 -24.70
N LEU A 17 5.73 -7.93 -24.40
CA LEU A 17 5.17 -7.33 -23.18
C LEU A 17 3.64 -7.21 -23.26
N LEU A 18 3.07 -7.02 -24.45
CA LEU A 18 1.61 -7.05 -24.63
C LEU A 18 1.00 -8.40 -24.22
N LYS A 19 1.76 -9.49 -24.35
CA LYS A 19 1.33 -10.85 -23.94
C LYS A 19 1.54 -11.13 -22.46
N ASP A 20 2.50 -10.44 -21.83
CA ASP A 20 2.98 -10.71 -20.48
C ASP A 20 3.45 -9.40 -19.82
N PRO A 21 2.51 -8.51 -19.45
CA PRO A 21 2.80 -7.15 -19.01
C PRO A 21 3.39 -7.07 -17.60
N ASP A 22 3.35 -8.15 -16.83
CA ASP A 22 3.88 -8.20 -15.46
C ASP A 22 5.36 -8.62 -15.40
N ASN A 23 5.94 -9.00 -16.54
CA ASN A 23 7.30 -9.51 -16.60
C ASN A 23 8.35 -8.40 -16.50
N PHE A 24 8.89 -8.23 -15.30
CA PHE A 24 9.88 -7.21 -14.98
C PHE A 24 11.14 -7.26 -15.87
N SER A 25 11.69 -8.44 -16.15
CA SER A 25 12.92 -8.59 -16.95
C SER A 25 12.75 -8.12 -18.40
N LYS A 26 11.56 -8.37 -18.99
CA LYS A 26 11.22 -7.86 -20.32
C LYS A 26 11.13 -6.34 -20.33
N TRP A 27 10.58 -5.74 -19.28
CA TRP A 27 10.55 -4.28 -19.13
C TRP A 27 11.95 -3.67 -19.02
N GLU A 28 12.83 -4.25 -18.20
CA GLU A 28 14.23 -3.79 -18.12
C GLU A 28 14.94 -3.90 -19.47
N SER A 29 14.65 -4.97 -20.23
CA SER A 29 15.17 -5.17 -21.58
C SER A 29 14.65 -4.12 -22.56
N LEU A 30 13.39 -3.71 -22.44
CA LEU A 30 12.79 -2.63 -23.24
C LEU A 30 13.48 -1.28 -22.96
N ILE A 31 13.72 -0.96 -21.69
CA ILE A 31 14.43 0.27 -21.30
C ILE A 31 15.84 0.29 -21.89
N LYS A 32 16.61 -0.80 -21.71
CA LYS A 32 17.95 -0.92 -22.29
C LYS A 32 17.95 -0.82 -23.81
N ALA A 33 16.97 -1.43 -24.48
CA ALA A 33 16.81 -1.31 -25.93
C ALA A 33 16.51 0.14 -26.32
N SER A 34 15.68 0.85 -25.56
CA SER A 34 15.32 2.24 -25.81
C SER A 34 16.48 3.22 -25.63
N GLU A 35 17.39 2.95 -24.68
CA GLU A 35 18.62 3.73 -24.46
C GLU A 35 19.62 3.52 -25.60
N ALA A 36 19.64 2.31 -26.18
CA ALA A 36 20.58 1.90 -27.22
C ALA A 36 20.10 2.16 -28.66
N ILE A 37 18.92 2.76 -28.86
CA ILE A 37 18.36 3.04 -30.19
C ILE A 37 19.40 3.77 -31.04
N ASN A 38 19.65 3.25 -32.25
CA ASN A 38 20.59 3.82 -33.22
C ASN A 38 22.02 4.04 -32.67
N GLY A 39 22.47 3.16 -31.77
CA GLY A 39 23.81 3.21 -31.17
C GLY A 39 23.92 4.09 -29.92
N GLY A 40 22.79 4.61 -29.42
CA GLY A 40 22.71 5.40 -28.20
C GLY A 40 21.93 6.68 -28.41
N ILE A 41 20.91 6.91 -27.58
CA ILE A 41 20.11 8.12 -27.67
C ILE A 41 20.95 9.36 -27.31
N CYS A 42 20.89 10.38 -28.16
CA CYS A 42 21.65 11.61 -28.03
C CYS A 42 20.85 12.83 -28.49
N LYS A 43 21.45 14.02 -28.35
CA LYS A 43 20.80 15.29 -28.71
C LYS A 43 20.40 15.35 -30.18
N SER A 44 21.16 14.71 -31.07
CA SER A 44 20.89 14.65 -32.52
C SER A 44 19.94 13.52 -32.94
N SER A 45 19.52 12.63 -32.03
CA SER A 45 18.56 11.56 -32.35
C SER A 45 17.24 12.13 -32.87
N SER A 46 16.56 11.33 -33.72
CA SER A 46 15.30 11.71 -34.34
C SER A 46 14.21 11.98 -33.29
N ALA A 47 13.19 12.75 -33.67
CA ALA A 47 12.04 13.01 -32.79
C ALA A 47 11.26 11.70 -32.48
N VAL A 48 11.28 10.74 -33.40
CA VAL A 48 10.64 9.42 -33.23
C VAL A 48 11.38 8.61 -32.17
N ASP A 49 12.71 8.53 -32.23
CA ASP A 49 13.52 7.79 -31.26
C ASP A 49 13.36 8.35 -29.85
N LYS A 50 13.39 9.68 -29.71
CA LYS A 50 13.14 10.37 -28.42
C LYS A 50 11.74 10.08 -27.89
N LYS A 51 10.74 9.96 -28.76
CA LYS A 51 9.37 9.61 -28.35
C LYS A 51 9.26 8.15 -27.92
N LEU A 52 9.91 7.23 -28.63
CA LEU A 52 9.95 5.80 -28.26
C LEU A 52 10.63 5.59 -26.91
N PHE A 53 11.77 6.25 -26.69
CA PHE A 53 12.48 6.28 -25.42
C PHE A 53 11.58 6.75 -24.26
N ARG A 54 10.95 7.92 -24.41
CA ARG A 54 10.03 8.46 -23.39
C ARG A 54 8.86 7.53 -23.13
N SER A 55 8.26 6.99 -24.20
CA SER A 55 7.13 6.06 -24.09
C SER A 55 7.50 4.78 -23.34
N ALA A 56 8.72 4.26 -23.52
CA ALA A 56 9.19 3.09 -22.79
C ALA A 56 9.31 3.38 -21.29
N PHE A 57 9.95 4.51 -20.92
CA PHE A 57 10.05 4.94 -19.53
C PHE A 57 8.70 5.25 -18.89
N ASP A 58 7.83 6.00 -19.58
CA ASP A 58 6.52 6.39 -19.05
C ASP A 58 5.63 5.16 -18.80
N GLN A 59 5.62 4.18 -19.70
CA GLN A 59 4.84 2.93 -19.51
C GLN A 59 5.44 2.05 -18.40
N PHE A 60 6.77 1.93 -18.36
CA PHE A 60 7.46 1.15 -17.34
C PHE A 60 7.22 1.72 -15.93
N LEU A 61 7.38 3.03 -15.77
CA LEU A 61 7.22 3.71 -14.49
C LEU A 61 5.77 3.91 -14.09
N LEU A 62 4.83 3.88 -15.04
CA LEU A 62 3.41 3.71 -14.71
C LEU A 62 3.20 2.34 -14.06
N LYS A 63 3.77 1.26 -14.61
CA LYS A 63 3.61 -0.08 -14.05
C LYS A 63 4.37 -0.30 -12.73
N PHE A 64 5.58 0.25 -12.61
CA PHE A 64 6.45 0.11 -11.43
C PHE A 64 6.91 1.47 -10.87
N PRO A 65 6.03 2.26 -10.25
CA PRO A 65 6.36 3.64 -9.88
C PRO A 65 7.34 3.76 -8.71
N LEU A 66 7.50 2.72 -7.89
CA LEU A 66 8.35 2.76 -6.70
C LEU A 66 9.85 2.54 -7.01
N LEU A 67 10.20 2.33 -8.28
CA LEU A 67 11.57 2.15 -8.73
C LEU A 67 12.30 3.49 -8.88
N HIS A 68 12.68 4.07 -7.75
CA HIS A 68 13.31 5.40 -7.68
C HIS A 68 14.53 5.57 -8.61
N GLN A 69 15.37 4.54 -8.75
CA GLN A 69 16.57 4.63 -9.57
C GLN A 69 16.23 4.86 -11.05
N TYR A 70 15.13 4.27 -11.54
CA TYR A 70 14.69 4.46 -12.92
C TYR A 70 14.09 5.84 -13.15
N TRP A 71 13.40 6.43 -12.16
CA TRP A 71 13.00 7.84 -12.21
C TRP A 71 14.19 8.79 -12.30
N ILE A 72 15.21 8.56 -11.45
CA ILE A 72 16.44 9.36 -11.44
C ILE A 72 17.18 9.23 -12.78
N ASN A 73 17.29 8.01 -13.30
CA ASN A 73 17.92 7.77 -14.61
C ASN A 73 17.16 8.48 -15.73
N TYR A 74 15.82 8.43 -15.73
CA TYR A 74 15.00 9.09 -16.74
C TYR A 74 15.17 10.62 -16.72
N ALA A 75 15.12 11.24 -15.53
CA ALA A 75 15.33 12.68 -15.40
C ALA A 75 16.76 13.07 -15.83
N THR A 76 17.75 12.26 -15.48
CA THR A 76 19.15 12.45 -15.89
C THR A 76 19.30 12.35 -17.41
N TRP A 77 18.61 11.42 -18.07
CA TRP A 77 18.59 11.31 -19.52
C TRP A 77 17.96 12.54 -20.19
N GLU A 78 16.80 13.00 -19.71
CA GLU A 78 16.19 14.22 -20.27
C GLU A 78 17.10 15.44 -20.11
N PHE A 79 17.80 15.57 -18.99
CA PHE A 79 18.80 16.61 -18.80
C PHE A 79 19.97 16.47 -19.79
N LYS A 80 20.51 15.26 -19.99
CA LYS A 80 21.56 14.97 -20.99
C LYS A 80 21.11 15.31 -22.41
N LEU A 81 19.83 15.09 -22.73
CA LEU A 81 19.23 15.45 -24.01
C LEU A 81 18.99 16.97 -24.16
N GLY A 82 19.20 17.75 -23.10
CA GLY A 82 19.05 19.20 -23.08
C GLY A 82 17.64 19.70 -22.74
N HIS A 83 16.74 18.83 -22.29
CA HIS A 83 15.37 19.20 -21.93
C HIS A 83 15.22 19.36 -20.40
N THR A 84 15.72 20.48 -19.86
CA THR A 84 15.64 20.81 -18.42
C THR A 84 14.21 20.78 -17.89
N ASP A 85 13.26 21.38 -18.62
CA ASP A 85 11.86 21.46 -18.22
C ASP A 85 11.20 20.08 -18.12
N LEU A 86 11.61 19.14 -18.97
CA LEU A 86 11.12 17.76 -18.94
C LEU A 86 11.73 16.98 -17.78
N ALA A 87 13.02 17.18 -17.50
CA ALA A 87 13.67 16.57 -16.34
C ALA A 87 12.98 17.00 -15.02
N GLU A 88 12.64 18.29 -14.88
CA GLU A 88 11.90 18.79 -13.72
C GLU A 88 10.50 18.15 -13.58
N LYS A 89 9.79 18.00 -14.70
CA LYS A 89 8.50 17.28 -14.72
C LYS A 89 8.65 15.81 -14.34
N VAL A 90 9.73 15.14 -14.74
CA VAL A 90 10.02 13.75 -14.37
C VAL A 90 10.23 13.64 -12.86
N TYR A 91 11.04 14.50 -12.25
CA TYR A 91 11.21 14.53 -10.78
C TYR A 91 9.90 14.81 -10.05
N SER A 92 9.11 15.78 -10.55
CA SER A 92 7.82 16.12 -9.96
C SER A 92 6.84 14.93 -10.00
N ARG A 93 6.79 14.17 -11.10
CA ARG A 93 5.99 12.94 -11.21
C ARG A 93 6.50 11.86 -10.25
N ALA A 94 7.81 11.66 -10.17
CA ALA A 94 8.41 10.68 -9.27
C ALA A 94 8.02 10.93 -7.80
N LEU A 95 8.02 12.20 -7.38
CA LEU A 95 7.63 12.63 -6.03
C LEU A 95 6.13 12.54 -5.74
N GLN A 96 5.27 12.44 -6.77
CA GLN A 96 3.84 12.14 -6.56
C GLN A 96 3.64 10.68 -6.11
N PHE A 97 4.46 9.77 -6.62
CA PHE A 97 4.41 8.35 -6.24
C PHE A 97 5.19 8.05 -4.96
N SER A 98 6.39 8.63 -4.83
CA SER A 98 7.31 8.37 -3.70
C SER A 98 7.77 9.68 -3.05
N PRO A 99 6.86 10.44 -2.40
CA PRO A 99 7.19 11.75 -1.81
C PRO A 99 8.22 11.70 -0.68
N TYR A 100 8.45 10.51 -0.10
CA TYR A 100 9.37 10.30 1.02
C TYR A 100 10.68 9.59 0.61
N SER A 101 10.93 9.38 -0.69
CA SER A 101 12.22 8.82 -1.15
C SER A 101 13.34 9.86 -1.03
N ILE A 102 14.30 9.56 -0.17
CA ILE A 102 15.47 10.40 0.04
C ILE A 102 16.34 10.51 -1.22
N GLU A 103 16.44 9.43 -1.99
CA GLU A 103 17.26 9.33 -3.20
C GLU A 103 16.74 10.27 -4.30
N ILE A 104 15.41 10.28 -4.52
CA ILE A 104 14.79 11.16 -5.53
C ILE A 104 15.00 12.62 -5.14
N TRP A 105 14.75 12.98 -3.87
CA TRP A 105 14.93 14.34 -3.40
C TRP A 105 16.37 14.82 -3.53
N ILE A 106 17.36 14.03 -3.10
CA ILE A 106 18.78 14.41 -3.20
C ILE A 106 19.18 14.58 -4.67
N SER A 107 18.76 13.67 -5.55
CA SER A 107 19.02 13.79 -6.98
C SER A 107 18.38 15.05 -7.57
N TYR A 108 17.14 15.34 -7.20
CA TYR A 108 16.42 16.51 -7.69
C TYR A 108 17.05 17.82 -7.21
N LEU A 109 17.46 17.88 -5.95
CA LEU A 109 18.15 19.05 -5.38
C LEU A 109 19.49 19.30 -6.08
N LYS A 110 20.30 18.26 -6.30
CA LYS A 110 21.56 18.34 -7.07
C LYS A 110 21.32 18.84 -8.51
N PHE A 111 20.29 18.33 -9.17
CA PHE A 111 19.87 18.81 -10.49
C PHE A 111 19.48 20.30 -10.45
N ARG A 112 18.66 20.71 -9.48
CA ARG A 112 18.18 22.09 -9.37
C ARG A 112 19.32 23.08 -9.15
N ILE A 113 20.26 22.77 -8.25
CA ILE A 113 21.45 23.59 -7.98
C ILE A 113 22.28 23.80 -9.26
N THR A 114 22.30 22.81 -10.15
CA THR A 114 23.05 22.88 -11.41
C THR A 114 22.36 23.76 -12.47
N VAL A 115 21.03 23.76 -12.49
CA VAL A 115 20.22 24.42 -13.55
C VAL A 115 19.83 25.85 -13.18
N ASP A 116 19.49 26.10 -11.92
CA ASP A 116 19.01 27.39 -11.44
C ASP A 116 19.69 27.75 -10.11
N PRO A 117 20.75 28.56 -10.15
CA PRO A 117 21.50 28.97 -8.96
C PRO A 117 20.82 30.14 -8.21
N ASP A 118 19.52 30.36 -8.36
CA ASP A 118 18.80 31.31 -7.51
C ASP A 118 18.62 30.77 -6.08
N TYR A 119 18.98 31.59 -5.09
CA TYR A 119 18.96 31.21 -3.69
C TYR A 119 17.54 30.97 -3.18
N ASP A 120 16.60 31.88 -3.46
CA ASP A 120 15.27 31.84 -2.87
C ASP A 120 14.47 30.64 -3.39
N SER A 121 14.55 30.36 -4.69
CA SER A 121 13.94 29.19 -5.30
C SER A 121 14.56 27.88 -4.82
N THR A 122 15.90 27.84 -4.69
CA THR A 122 16.63 26.68 -4.18
C THR A 122 16.24 26.40 -2.73
N ARG A 123 16.28 27.42 -1.87
CA ARG A 123 15.86 27.33 -0.46
C ARG A 123 14.42 26.85 -0.32
N ALA A 124 13.50 27.38 -1.11
CA ALA A 124 12.10 26.95 -1.10
C ALA A 124 11.97 25.45 -1.45
N LEU A 125 12.79 24.93 -2.37
CA LEU A 125 12.80 23.51 -2.71
C LEU A 125 13.41 22.66 -1.57
N PHE A 126 14.49 23.10 -0.94
CA PHE A 126 15.06 22.43 0.23
C PHE A 126 14.08 22.36 1.41
N GLU A 127 13.32 23.43 1.68
CA GLU A 127 12.31 23.43 2.73
C GLU A 127 11.14 22.48 2.41
N LYS A 128 10.72 22.39 1.13
CA LYS A 128 9.75 21.39 0.68
C LYS A 128 10.26 19.96 0.91
N ALA A 129 11.52 19.70 0.56
CA ALA A 129 12.16 18.40 0.80
C ALA A 129 12.24 18.10 2.30
N ARG A 130 12.64 19.09 3.12
CA ARG A 130 12.79 18.94 4.58
C ARG A 130 11.50 18.51 5.27
N VAL A 131 10.34 19.02 4.84
CA VAL A 131 9.03 18.60 5.37
C VAL A 131 8.77 17.11 5.13
N LYS A 132 9.28 16.56 4.02
CA LYS A 132 9.09 15.14 3.67
C LYS A 132 10.17 14.25 4.27
N ILE A 133 11.44 14.54 4.01
CA ILE A 133 12.57 13.65 4.32
C ILE A 133 13.44 14.14 5.47
N GLY A 134 13.12 15.27 6.10
CA GLY A 134 13.98 15.88 7.12
C GLY A 134 14.15 15.04 8.38
N TYR A 135 13.21 14.15 8.69
CA TYR A 135 13.28 13.23 9.84
C TYR A 135 13.84 11.85 9.48
N HIS A 136 14.32 11.66 8.25
CA HIS A 136 14.80 10.35 7.78
C HIS A 136 16.06 9.96 8.53
N TYR A 137 16.13 8.71 9.02
CA TYR A 137 17.29 8.22 9.78
C TYR A 137 18.61 8.35 8.98
N PHE A 138 18.55 8.08 7.67
CA PHE A 138 19.67 8.28 6.74
C PHE A 138 19.71 9.68 6.09
N GLY A 139 19.00 10.67 6.65
CA GLY A 139 18.87 12.05 6.14
C GLY A 139 20.15 12.89 6.11
N HIS A 140 21.31 12.30 6.42
CA HIS A 140 22.55 13.04 6.56
C HIS A 140 23.04 13.64 5.23
N GLU A 141 22.93 12.92 4.11
CA GLU A 141 23.35 13.45 2.81
C GLU A 141 22.51 14.65 2.37
N PHE A 142 21.21 14.66 2.71
CA PHE A 142 20.33 15.80 2.48
C PHE A 142 20.80 17.06 3.25
N TYR A 143 21.13 16.91 4.53
CA TYR A 143 21.58 18.04 5.34
C TYR A 143 22.99 18.51 4.99
N ASP A 144 23.90 17.61 4.60
CA ASP A 144 25.21 18.00 4.06
C ASP A 144 25.05 18.92 2.86
N LEU A 145 24.22 18.49 1.89
CA LEU A 145 23.95 19.27 0.69
C LEU A 145 23.30 20.61 1.02
N TYR A 146 22.36 20.65 1.97
CA TYR A 146 21.71 21.90 2.34
C TYR A 146 22.68 22.87 3.04
N LEU A 147 23.53 22.36 3.94
CA LEU A 147 24.56 23.16 4.60
C LEU A 147 25.61 23.69 3.60
N GLU A 148 26.01 22.89 2.61
CA GLU A 148 26.92 23.29 1.53
C GLU A 148 26.32 24.43 0.69
N VAL A 149 25.04 24.34 0.34
CA VAL A 149 24.32 25.40 -0.38
C VAL A 149 24.26 26.69 0.44
N LEU A 150 23.93 26.61 1.73
CA LEU A 150 23.90 27.79 2.58
C LEU A 150 25.29 28.45 2.71
N GLN A 151 26.37 27.66 2.69
CA GLN A 151 27.74 28.18 2.64
C GLN A 151 28.06 28.84 1.30
N SER A 152 27.68 28.23 0.17
CA SER A 152 27.99 28.77 -1.16
C SER A 152 27.29 30.11 -1.45
N PHE A 153 26.12 30.35 -0.85
CA PHE A 153 25.39 31.63 -0.91
C PHE A 153 25.69 32.60 0.24
N ASP A 154 26.68 32.31 1.09
CA ASP A 154 27.09 33.13 2.25
C ASP A 154 25.94 33.40 3.25
N LYS A 155 25.09 32.40 3.49
CA LYS A 155 23.91 32.49 4.39
C LYS A 155 24.25 32.02 5.79
N ARG A 156 25.18 32.72 6.43
CA ARG A 156 25.73 32.39 7.75
C ARG A 156 24.67 32.09 8.82
N ASN A 157 23.70 33.00 9.03
CA ASN A 157 22.72 32.85 10.11
C ASN A 157 21.83 31.62 9.90
N GLU A 158 21.40 31.39 8.66
CA GLU A 158 20.57 30.25 8.29
C GLU A 158 21.33 28.93 8.42
N TRP A 159 22.61 28.93 8.09
CA TRP A 159 23.50 27.79 8.29
C TRP A 159 23.58 27.40 9.77
N VAL A 160 23.78 28.38 10.66
CA VAL A 160 23.81 28.15 12.12
C VAL A 160 22.46 27.64 12.62
N TRP A 161 21.34 28.22 12.17
CA TRP A 161 20.00 27.76 12.56
C TRP A 161 19.69 26.35 12.07
N LEU A 162 20.10 26.01 10.85
CA LEU A 162 19.94 24.66 10.32
C LEU A 162 20.77 23.67 11.13
N LEU A 163 22.05 23.95 11.35
CA LEU A 163 22.92 23.08 12.16
C LEU A 163 22.36 22.89 13.57
N ARG A 164 21.88 23.97 14.20
CA ARG A 164 21.23 23.93 15.51
C ARG A 164 20.00 23.02 15.54
N ARG A 165 19.22 22.93 14.45
CA ARG A 165 18.10 21.99 14.35
C ARG A 165 18.57 20.56 14.12
N VAL A 166 19.57 20.37 13.25
CA VAL A 166 20.06 19.04 12.84
C VAL A 166 20.62 18.24 14.02
N ILE A 167 21.25 18.89 15.00
CA ILE A 167 21.77 18.20 16.20
C ILE A 167 20.68 17.56 17.08
N GLU A 168 19.42 18.00 16.96
CA GLU A 168 18.28 17.42 17.68
C GLU A 168 17.64 16.24 16.93
N LEU A 169 18.12 15.92 15.73
CA LEU A 169 17.60 14.82 14.93
C LEU A 169 18.44 13.55 15.15
N PRO A 170 17.81 12.38 15.37
CA PRO A 170 18.52 11.12 15.52
C PRO A 170 18.93 10.55 14.14
N LEU A 171 19.86 11.23 13.49
CA LEU A 171 20.43 10.79 12.21
C LEU A 171 21.51 9.73 12.43
N TYR A 172 21.69 8.82 11.47
CA TYR A 172 22.75 7.81 11.51
C TYR A 172 24.15 8.40 11.73
N HIS A 173 24.45 9.51 11.03
CA HIS A 173 25.71 10.24 11.16
C HIS A 173 25.56 11.54 11.98
N TYR A 174 24.82 11.51 13.09
CA TYR A 174 24.60 12.69 13.96
C TYR A 174 25.91 13.31 14.49
N GLY A 175 26.91 12.50 14.84
CA GLY A 175 28.13 12.95 15.52
C GLY A 175 28.94 14.00 14.76
N LYS A 176 28.91 14.01 13.42
CA LYS A 176 29.63 15.01 12.62
C LYS A 176 29.02 16.41 12.80
N TYR A 177 27.70 16.51 12.93
CA TYR A 177 27.02 17.79 13.14
C TYR A 177 27.31 18.36 14.53
N PHE A 178 27.37 17.51 15.55
CA PHE A 178 27.80 17.92 16.88
C PHE A 178 29.25 18.39 16.89
N LYS A 179 30.15 17.73 16.15
CA LYS A 179 31.54 18.19 16.02
C LYS A 179 31.61 19.60 15.45
N GLU A 180 30.92 19.89 14.35
CA GLU A 180 30.88 21.25 13.78
C GLU A 180 30.18 22.24 14.72
N PHE A 181 29.12 21.81 15.40
CA PHE A 181 28.39 22.65 16.34
C PHE A 181 29.23 23.04 17.56
N PHE A 182 30.02 22.11 18.12
CA PHE A 182 30.91 22.42 19.23
C PHE A 182 32.06 23.35 18.82
N LYS A 183 32.55 23.27 17.57
CA LYS A 183 33.50 24.27 17.05
C LYS A 183 32.90 25.68 17.04
N LEU A 184 31.62 25.84 16.68
CA LEU A 184 30.95 27.14 16.78
C LEU A 184 30.92 27.66 18.21
N ILE A 185 30.58 26.79 19.17
CA ILE A 185 30.54 27.16 20.59
C ILE A 185 31.92 27.58 21.08
N GLU A 186 32.96 26.85 20.69
CA GLU A 186 34.36 27.16 21.04
C GLU A 186 34.82 28.50 20.43
N ASN A 187 34.23 28.94 19.32
CA ASN A 187 34.54 30.21 18.67
C ASN A 187 33.75 31.42 19.20
N ILE A 188 32.80 31.24 20.11
CA ILE A 188 32.00 32.34 20.71
C ILE A 188 32.86 33.48 21.29
N PRO A 189 34.01 33.24 21.95
CA PRO A 189 34.85 34.32 22.44
C PRO A 189 35.38 35.26 21.33
N ASN A 190 35.60 34.73 20.13
CA ASN A 190 36.04 35.51 18.97
C ASN A 190 34.85 36.11 18.22
N ASP A 191 33.68 35.48 18.29
CA ASP A 191 32.47 35.87 17.57
C ASP A 191 31.23 35.71 18.45
N PRO A 192 30.92 36.72 19.29
CA PRO A 192 29.84 36.63 20.27
C PRO A 192 28.44 36.55 19.65
N GLU A 193 28.26 36.98 18.40
CA GLU A 193 26.98 36.93 17.69
C GLU A 193 26.47 35.49 17.53
N ILE A 194 27.37 34.51 17.48
CA ILE A 194 27.02 33.08 17.43
C ILE A 194 26.10 32.72 18.61
N ALA A 195 26.37 33.22 19.82
CA ALA A 195 25.56 32.91 21.00
C ALA A 195 24.10 33.37 20.85
N LEU A 196 23.88 34.50 20.16
CA LEU A 196 22.55 35.05 19.88
C LEU A 196 21.75 34.20 18.88
N LEU A 197 22.45 33.45 18.02
CA LEU A 197 21.83 32.55 17.04
C LEU A 197 21.49 31.17 17.62
N LEU A 198 22.20 30.74 18.66
CA LEU A 198 22.04 29.42 19.28
C LEU A 198 20.94 29.38 20.35
N ILE A 199 20.69 30.51 21.02
CA ILE A 199 19.84 30.62 22.20
C ILE A 199 18.64 31.52 21.89
N PRO A 200 17.40 31.09 22.20
CA PRO A 200 16.23 31.97 22.11
C PRO A 200 16.39 33.22 22.99
N GLN A 201 15.90 34.37 22.54
CA GLN A 201 16.01 35.64 23.29
C GLN A 201 15.52 35.54 24.75
N SER A 202 14.48 34.75 25.00
CA SER A 202 13.92 34.52 26.34
C SER A 202 14.87 33.82 27.31
N GLN A 203 15.85 33.06 26.80
CA GLN A 203 16.83 32.35 27.60
C GLN A 203 18.16 33.09 27.74
N LEU A 204 18.38 34.16 26.95
CA LEU A 204 19.62 34.96 27.02
C LEU A 204 19.87 35.55 28.41
N LEU A 205 18.82 35.87 29.17
CA LEU A 205 18.92 36.38 30.55
C LEU A 205 19.61 35.40 31.51
N LYS A 206 19.70 34.11 31.17
CA LYS A 206 20.39 33.08 31.97
C LYS A 206 21.90 33.00 31.67
N PHE A 207 22.39 33.76 30.71
CA PHE A 207 23.77 33.76 30.25
C PHE A 207 24.39 35.14 30.45
N ASN A 208 25.63 35.16 30.96
CA ASN A 208 26.39 36.39 31.05
C ASN A 208 27.10 36.65 29.72
N LEU A 209 26.45 37.41 28.83
CA LEU A 209 26.99 37.72 27.50
C LEU A 209 28.26 38.58 27.54
N GLU A 210 28.55 39.26 28.65
CA GLU A 210 29.81 39.98 28.85
C GLU A 210 30.99 39.02 29.06
N ASN A 211 30.74 37.86 29.67
CA ASN A 211 31.72 36.80 29.86
C ASN A 211 31.53 35.69 28.81
N THR A 212 32.07 35.93 27.62
CA THR A 212 31.94 35.03 26.45
C THR A 212 32.53 33.64 26.69
N HIS A 213 33.61 33.53 27.47
CA HIS A 213 34.22 32.24 27.85
C HIS A 213 33.31 31.42 28.76
N GLU A 214 32.69 32.04 29.76
CA GLU A 214 31.73 31.37 30.65
C GLU A 214 30.48 30.94 29.86
N THR A 215 29.97 31.82 28.99
CA THR A 215 28.84 31.52 28.12
C THR A 215 29.13 30.32 27.21
N SER A 216 30.30 30.29 26.57
CA SER A 216 30.76 29.16 25.75
C SER A 216 30.81 27.85 26.56
N ALA A 217 31.43 27.86 27.75
CA ALA A 217 31.52 26.68 28.60
C ALA A 217 30.14 26.17 29.05
N LYS A 218 29.23 27.08 29.42
CA LYS A 218 27.87 26.74 29.84
C LYS A 218 27.06 26.13 28.69
N LEU A 219 27.15 26.71 27.49
CA LEU A 219 26.50 26.16 26.29
C LEU A 219 27.06 24.79 25.93
N LYS A 220 28.38 24.63 25.96
CA LYS A 220 29.03 23.34 25.69
C LYS A 220 28.49 22.25 26.62
N LYS A 221 28.34 22.56 27.92
CA LYS A 221 27.72 21.65 28.89
C LYS A 221 26.27 21.32 28.52
N THR A 222 25.41 22.32 28.29
CA THR A 222 24.00 22.11 27.93
C THR A 222 23.84 21.24 26.68
N PHE A 223 24.64 21.49 25.64
CA PHE A 223 24.57 20.73 24.39
C PHE A 223 25.27 19.37 24.45
N THR A 224 26.07 19.11 25.49
CA THR A 224 26.58 17.76 25.78
C THR A 224 25.43 16.86 26.25
N ASP A 225 24.49 17.38 27.03
CA ASP A 225 23.29 16.62 27.44
C ASP A 225 22.40 16.30 26.22
N VAL A 226 22.25 17.26 25.29
CA VAL A 226 21.55 17.04 24.01
C VAL A 226 22.26 15.97 23.18
N TYR A 227 23.59 16.02 23.09
CA TYR A 227 24.38 14.99 22.41
C TYR A 227 24.12 13.59 22.98
N ILE A 228 24.13 13.44 24.31
CA ILE A 228 23.89 12.16 24.99
C ILE A 228 22.47 11.67 24.70
N SER A 229 21.46 12.54 24.74
CA SER A 229 20.07 12.20 24.43
C SER A 229 19.91 11.73 22.98
N THR A 230 20.44 12.50 22.01
CA THR A 230 20.39 12.14 20.59
C THR A 230 21.15 10.85 20.32
N GLN A 231 22.32 10.65 20.93
CA GLN A 231 23.08 9.40 20.85
C GLN A 231 22.26 8.19 21.32
N TYR A 232 21.53 8.34 22.44
CA TYR A 232 20.67 7.28 22.96
C TYR A 232 19.53 6.97 21.99
N GLU A 233 18.83 7.98 21.47
CA GLU A 233 17.77 7.78 20.46
C GLU A 233 18.29 7.08 19.20
N VAL A 234 19.44 7.50 18.67
CA VAL A 234 20.06 6.87 17.50
C VAL A 234 20.39 5.40 17.78
N PHE A 235 20.93 5.10 18.96
CA PHE A 235 21.21 3.72 19.35
C PHE A 235 19.95 2.86 19.46
N GLU A 236 18.87 3.44 20.00
CA GLU A 236 17.57 2.77 20.06
C GLU A 236 17.03 2.45 18.66
N MET A 237 17.12 3.38 17.71
CA MET A 237 16.63 3.19 16.33
C MET A 237 17.54 2.24 15.54
N TRP A 238 18.86 2.30 15.77
CA TRP A 238 19.85 1.47 15.08
C TRP A 238 19.57 -0.03 15.21
N ARG A 239 19.03 -0.49 16.35
CA ARG A 239 18.69 -1.92 16.55
C ARG A 239 17.70 -2.42 15.50
N TYR A 240 16.77 -1.56 15.07
CA TYR A 240 15.77 -1.85 14.05
C TYR A 240 16.34 -1.62 12.64
N GLU A 241 17.01 -0.49 12.43
CA GLU A 241 17.60 -0.13 11.14
C GLU A 241 18.63 -1.16 10.66
N ARG A 242 19.40 -1.77 11.58
CA ARG A 242 20.36 -2.85 11.24
C ARG A 242 19.67 -4.15 10.81
N ALA A 243 18.46 -4.41 11.30
CA ALA A 243 17.73 -5.65 10.99
C ALA A 243 17.12 -5.61 9.58
N ILE A 244 16.79 -4.42 9.10
CA ILE A 244 16.23 -4.18 7.76
C ILE A 244 17.38 -4.11 6.76
N LYS A 245 17.40 -4.99 5.75
CA LYS A 245 18.44 -4.99 4.71
C LYS A 245 17.96 -4.34 3.42
N ARG A 246 16.69 -4.55 3.06
CA ARG A 246 16.09 -4.00 1.85
C ARG A 246 15.28 -2.75 2.12
N HIS A 247 15.81 -1.58 1.76
CA HIS A 247 15.14 -0.28 1.89
C HIS A 247 14.42 0.19 0.61
N TYR A 248 14.51 -0.59 -0.47
CA TYR A 248 13.97 -0.23 -1.78
C TYR A 248 12.91 -1.23 -2.24
N PHE A 249 12.08 -0.81 -3.20
CA PHE A 249 11.09 -1.67 -3.82
C PHE A 249 11.76 -2.70 -4.75
N HIS A 250 11.32 -3.94 -4.68
CA HIS A 250 11.64 -4.97 -5.66
C HIS A 250 10.40 -5.84 -5.89
N VAL A 251 10.27 -6.40 -7.10
CA VAL A 251 9.13 -7.25 -7.49
C VAL A 251 9.09 -8.59 -6.74
N THR A 252 10.19 -8.97 -6.07
CA THR A 252 10.24 -10.17 -5.25
C THR A 252 9.79 -9.90 -3.82
N TYR A 253 9.16 -10.92 -3.25
CA TYR A 253 8.75 -10.92 -1.85
C TYR A 253 9.96 -10.76 -0.91
N VAL A 254 9.75 -9.97 0.14
CA VAL A 254 10.64 -9.81 1.30
C VAL A 254 10.61 -11.09 2.15
N SER A 255 11.71 -11.39 2.84
CA SER A 255 11.77 -12.48 3.81
C SER A 255 10.84 -12.26 5.01
N THR A 256 10.33 -13.33 5.62
CA THR A 256 9.44 -13.23 6.80
C THR A 256 10.11 -12.50 7.97
N THR A 257 11.40 -12.74 8.19
CA THR A 257 12.19 -12.09 9.25
C THR A 257 12.32 -10.57 9.06
N GLU A 258 12.44 -10.11 7.82
CA GLU A 258 12.45 -8.67 7.52
C GLU A 258 11.06 -8.05 7.68
N LEU A 259 9.97 -8.76 7.34
CA LEU A 259 8.60 -8.30 7.60
C LEU A 259 8.34 -8.13 9.10
N GLU A 260 8.77 -9.09 9.92
CA GLU A 260 8.71 -9.00 11.39
C GLU A 260 9.56 -7.84 11.91
N SER A 261 10.73 -7.60 11.33
CA SER A 261 11.60 -6.47 11.70
C SER A 261 10.92 -5.12 11.44
N TRP A 262 10.25 -4.97 10.30
CA TRP A 262 9.45 -3.78 9.99
C TRP A 262 8.30 -3.59 10.98
N GLU A 263 7.57 -4.66 11.31
CA GLU A 263 6.46 -4.59 12.27
C GLU A 263 6.92 -4.16 13.66
N LEU A 264 8.02 -4.74 14.16
CA LEU A 264 8.62 -4.34 15.43
C LEU A 264 9.06 -2.87 15.43
N TYR A 265 9.62 -2.39 14.31
CA TYR A 265 10.03 -1.00 14.19
C TYR A 265 8.83 -0.05 14.18
N LEU A 266 7.78 -0.36 13.43
CA LEU A 266 6.55 0.43 13.38
C LEU A 266 5.87 0.51 14.76
N ASN A 267 5.78 -0.62 15.47
CA ASN A 267 5.24 -0.64 16.82
C ASN A 267 6.05 0.24 17.79
N TYR A 268 7.39 0.21 17.69
CA TYR A 268 8.25 1.11 18.47
C TYR A 268 7.97 2.59 18.16
N MET A 269 7.82 2.95 16.87
CA MET A 269 7.53 4.32 16.47
C MET A 269 6.16 4.81 16.95
N GLU A 270 5.13 3.96 16.86
CA GLU A 270 3.80 4.26 17.40
C GLU A 270 3.84 4.52 18.92
N LEU A 271 4.63 3.74 19.67
CA LEU A 271 4.81 3.93 21.11
C LEU A 271 5.55 5.21 21.47
N LYS A 272 6.48 5.69 20.61
CA LYS A 272 7.17 6.96 20.82
C LYS A 272 6.28 8.18 20.60
N ALA A 273 5.10 8.01 19.99
CA ALA A 273 4.09 9.05 19.80
C ALA A 273 4.63 10.31 19.07
N ASP A 274 5.52 10.13 18.09
CA ASP A 274 5.94 11.19 17.15
C ASP A 274 5.27 10.96 15.79
N PRO A 275 4.21 11.73 15.44
CA PRO A 275 3.45 11.50 14.21
C PRO A 275 4.28 11.67 12.93
N HIS A 276 5.22 12.62 12.91
CA HIS A 276 6.03 12.89 11.73
C HIS A 276 7.03 11.77 11.46
N ARG A 277 7.75 11.33 12.48
CA ARG A 277 8.69 10.21 12.35
C ARG A 277 7.94 8.90 12.09
N THR A 278 6.77 8.70 12.71
CA THR A 278 5.97 7.48 12.53
C THR A 278 5.45 7.39 11.10
N ALA A 279 4.86 8.46 10.58
CA ALA A 279 4.43 8.53 9.18
C ALA A 279 5.59 8.27 8.21
N LEU A 280 6.77 8.85 8.44
CA LEU A 280 7.94 8.61 7.61
C LEU A 280 8.40 7.15 7.65
N THR A 281 8.42 6.50 8.82
CA THR A 281 8.78 5.09 8.94
C THR A 281 7.76 4.20 8.22
N TYR A 282 6.47 4.53 8.27
CA TYR A 282 5.44 3.88 7.48
C TYR A 282 5.69 3.99 5.98
N GLU A 283 5.93 5.20 5.48
CA GLU A 283 6.18 5.46 4.06
C GLU A 283 7.41 4.70 3.55
N ARG A 284 8.47 4.62 4.37
CA ARG A 284 9.65 3.78 4.07
C ARG A 284 9.33 2.29 4.05
N CYS A 285 8.56 1.82 5.02
CA CYS A 285 8.14 0.43 5.09
C CYS A 285 7.33 0.04 3.84
N LEU A 286 6.39 0.90 3.43
CA LEU A 286 5.53 0.67 2.27
C LEU A 286 6.31 0.61 0.95
N ILE A 287 7.42 1.33 0.80
CA ILE A 287 8.28 1.19 -0.39
C ILE A 287 8.84 -0.25 -0.49
N ALA A 288 9.40 -0.78 0.59
CA ALA A 288 9.99 -2.12 0.60
C ALA A 288 8.95 -3.25 0.55
N THR A 289 7.75 -2.99 1.10
CA THR A 289 6.66 -3.95 1.33
C THR A 289 5.39 -3.64 0.54
N ALA A 290 5.49 -2.91 -0.58
CA ALA A 290 4.33 -2.42 -1.32
C ALA A 290 3.34 -3.52 -1.77
N LEU A 291 3.83 -4.75 -1.97
CA LEU A 291 3.04 -5.91 -2.38
C LEU A 291 2.22 -6.53 -1.24
N TYR A 292 2.42 -6.11 0.01
CA TYR A 292 1.83 -6.71 1.20
C TYR A 292 0.72 -5.81 1.78
N GLU A 293 -0.53 -6.28 1.73
CA GLU A 293 -1.68 -5.56 2.27
C GLU A 293 -1.56 -5.24 3.76
N LYS A 294 -0.86 -6.09 4.53
CA LYS A 294 -0.74 -5.97 5.99
C LYS A 294 -0.27 -4.58 6.41
N PHE A 295 0.77 -4.04 5.77
CA PHE A 295 1.35 -2.75 6.14
C PHE A 295 0.51 -1.56 5.68
N TRP A 296 -0.16 -1.68 4.52
CA TRP A 296 -1.13 -0.69 4.07
C TRP A 296 -2.30 -0.57 5.05
N LEU A 297 -2.86 -1.71 5.50
CA LEU A 297 -3.92 -1.74 6.50
C LEU A 297 -3.45 -1.16 7.83
N LYS A 298 -2.28 -1.58 8.32
CA LYS A 298 -1.74 -1.07 9.59
C LYS A 298 -1.57 0.45 9.55
N TYR A 299 -1.03 1.00 8.45
CA TYR A 299 -0.87 2.45 8.33
C TYR A 299 -2.23 3.17 8.22
N ALA A 300 -3.19 2.61 7.48
CA ALA A 300 -4.54 3.17 7.42
C ALA A 300 -5.19 3.20 8.81
N TYR A 301 -5.06 2.14 9.62
CA TYR A 301 -5.56 2.12 11.00
C TYR A 301 -4.86 3.13 11.91
N TYR A 302 -3.55 3.32 11.74
CA TYR A 302 -2.82 4.37 12.45
C TYR A 302 -3.33 5.78 12.09
N GLN A 303 -3.60 6.05 10.80
CA GLN A 303 -4.18 7.34 10.41
C GLN A 303 -5.61 7.51 10.96
N LEU A 304 -6.39 6.44 11.05
CA LEU A 304 -7.72 6.49 11.69
C LEU A 304 -7.64 6.77 13.19
N SER A 305 -6.64 6.26 13.91
CA SER A 305 -6.47 6.60 15.33
C SER A 305 -6.09 8.07 15.56
N LEU A 306 -5.57 8.74 14.52
CA LEU A 306 -5.30 10.19 14.48
C LEU A 306 -6.47 11.01 13.89
N ASP A 307 -7.63 10.40 13.65
CA ASP A 307 -8.80 11.02 13.01
C ASP A 307 -8.53 11.53 11.57
N GLN A 308 -7.50 10.98 10.90
CA GLN A 308 -7.11 11.32 9.53
C GLN A 308 -7.78 10.38 8.52
N VAL A 309 -9.10 10.48 8.46
CA VAL A 309 -9.99 9.62 7.65
C VAL A 309 -9.70 9.66 6.15
N GLU A 310 -9.56 10.85 5.56
CA GLU A 310 -9.29 10.98 4.12
C GLU A 310 -7.91 10.42 3.74
N THR A 311 -6.91 10.65 4.60
CA THR A 311 -5.56 10.11 4.44
C THR A 311 -5.59 8.58 4.47
N ALA A 312 -6.35 7.98 5.40
CA ALA A 312 -6.52 6.52 5.45
C ALA A 312 -7.14 5.97 4.16
N LYS A 313 -8.17 6.63 3.59
CA LYS A 313 -8.75 6.24 2.29
C LYS A 313 -7.76 6.36 1.15
N GLU A 314 -6.97 7.44 1.11
CA GLU A 314 -5.93 7.63 0.10
C GLU A 314 -4.88 6.51 0.18
N LEU A 315 -4.47 6.12 1.38
CA LEU A 315 -3.55 5.00 1.59
C LEU A 315 -4.13 3.67 1.12
N LEU A 316 -5.41 3.39 1.38
CA LEU A 316 -6.05 2.17 0.88
C LEU A 316 -6.10 2.16 -0.66
N ARG A 317 -6.43 3.29 -1.30
CA ARG A 317 -6.43 3.43 -2.76
C ARG A 317 -5.02 3.22 -3.34
N LYS A 318 -4.00 3.80 -2.72
CA LYS A 318 -2.59 3.57 -3.08
C LYS A 318 -2.22 2.08 -2.92
N GLY A 319 -2.58 1.46 -1.82
CA GLY A 319 -2.32 0.03 -1.60
C GLY A 319 -3.00 -0.87 -2.64
N ILE A 320 -4.24 -0.57 -3.04
CA ILE A 320 -4.93 -1.30 -4.12
C ILE A 320 -4.17 -1.19 -5.44
N TYR A 321 -3.54 -0.04 -5.72
CA TYR A 321 -2.75 0.16 -6.92
C TYR A 321 -1.45 -0.68 -6.93
N PHE A 322 -0.78 -0.81 -5.78
CA PHE A 322 0.51 -1.50 -5.68
C PHE A 322 0.42 -3.00 -5.41
N THR A 323 -0.67 -3.48 -4.84
CA THR A 323 -0.86 -4.91 -4.52
C THR A 323 -1.37 -5.70 -5.72
N PRO A 324 -1.14 -7.03 -5.78
CA PRO A 324 -1.68 -7.88 -6.85
C PRO A 324 -3.20 -7.77 -6.99
N MET A 325 -3.72 -7.95 -8.20
CA MET A 325 -5.17 -7.86 -8.46
C MET A 325 -5.99 -8.86 -7.63
N SER A 326 -5.41 -10.02 -7.30
CA SER A 326 -5.99 -11.03 -6.42
C SER A 326 -6.15 -10.57 -4.97
N ASN A 327 -5.53 -9.46 -4.56
CA ASN A 327 -5.65 -8.93 -3.22
C ASN A 327 -7.04 -8.31 -3.00
N VAL A 328 -7.87 -9.00 -2.21
CA VAL A 328 -9.24 -8.55 -1.93
C VAL A 328 -9.34 -7.72 -0.65
N ALA A 329 -8.40 -7.91 0.29
CA ALA A 329 -8.45 -7.32 1.62
C ALA A 329 -8.53 -5.79 1.61
N LEU A 330 -7.66 -5.12 0.83
CA LEU A 330 -7.67 -3.66 0.74
C LEU A 330 -8.93 -3.12 0.07
N LYS A 331 -9.42 -3.83 -0.94
CA LYS A 331 -10.65 -3.48 -1.67
C LYS A 331 -11.86 -3.54 -0.74
N LEU A 332 -12.00 -4.63 0.01
CA LEU A 332 -13.07 -4.79 1.00
C LEU A 332 -12.97 -3.76 2.12
N LYS A 333 -11.76 -3.47 2.61
CA LYS A 333 -11.59 -2.46 3.66
C LYS A 333 -12.04 -1.06 3.20
N LEU A 334 -11.73 -0.70 1.97
CA LEU A 334 -12.19 0.57 1.40
C LEU A 334 -13.72 0.62 1.26
N VAL A 335 -14.34 -0.50 0.87
CA VAL A 335 -15.79 -0.65 0.79
C VAL A 335 -16.45 -0.52 2.17
N GLU A 336 -15.96 -1.27 3.17
CA GLU A 336 -16.42 -1.17 4.56
C GLU A 336 -16.38 0.27 5.06
N PHE A 337 -15.30 0.99 4.71
CA PHE A 337 -15.13 2.37 5.12
C PHE A 337 -16.20 3.30 4.53
N GLU A 338 -16.50 3.18 3.23
CA GLU A 338 -17.57 3.96 2.59
C GLU A 338 -18.96 3.59 3.17
N ILE A 339 -19.19 2.32 3.52
CA ILE A 339 -20.42 1.89 4.20
C ILE A 339 -20.55 2.54 5.58
N CYS A 340 -19.49 2.56 6.39
CA CYS A 340 -19.49 3.21 7.71
C CYS A 340 -19.75 4.73 7.62
N GLN A 341 -19.40 5.37 6.51
CA GLN A 341 -19.71 6.78 6.25
C GLN A 341 -21.12 7.01 5.67
N GLY A 342 -21.90 5.96 5.42
CA GLY A 342 -23.21 6.04 4.77
C GLY A 342 -23.14 6.23 3.25
N ASN A 343 -21.96 6.12 2.63
CA ASN A 343 -21.75 6.32 1.21
C ASN A 343 -22.00 5.03 0.40
N TYR A 344 -23.18 4.43 0.52
CA TYR A 344 -23.50 3.12 -0.06
C TYR A 344 -23.35 3.06 -1.59
N LEU A 345 -23.71 4.14 -2.30
CA LEU A 345 -23.54 4.21 -3.75
C LEU A 345 -22.06 4.15 -4.17
N ARG A 346 -21.17 4.84 -3.43
CA ARG A 346 -19.73 4.79 -3.68
C ARG A 346 -19.16 3.41 -3.38
N ALA A 347 -19.59 2.80 -2.28
CA ALA A 347 -19.22 1.43 -1.93
C ALA A 347 -19.56 0.46 -3.08
N ARG A 348 -20.78 0.57 -3.64
CA ARG A 348 -21.21 -0.20 -4.81
C ARG A 348 -20.33 0.06 -6.03
N ASP A 349 -20.08 1.32 -6.38
CA ASP A 349 -19.29 1.67 -7.56
C ASP A 349 -17.86 1.12 -7.47
N ILE A 350 -17.25 1.16 -6.29
CA ILE A 350 -15.92 0.58 -6.02
C ILE A 350 -15.96 -0.94 -6.25
N ILE A 351 -16.96 -1.62 -5.72
CA ILE A 351 -17.12 -3.07 -5.90
C ILE A 351 -17.24 -3.41 -7.39
N LEU A 352 -18.19 -2.78 -8.09
CA LEU A 352 -18.45 -3.04 -9.50
C LEU A 352 -17.24 -2.77 -10.39
N LEU A 353 -16.48 -1.71 -10.12
CA LEU A 353 -15.24 -1.41 -10.84
C LEU A 353 -14.20 -2.52 -10.68
N ASN A 354 -14.00 -3.00 -9.45
CA ASN A 354 -13.03 -4.07 -9.18
C ASN A 354 -13.49 -5.41 -9.76
N MET A 355 -14.78 -5.71 -9.75
CA MET A 355 -15.33 -6.94 -10.34
C MET A 355 -15.19 -6.98 -11.87
N ARG A 356 -15.24 -5.83 -12.56
CA ARG A 356 -14.96 -5.77 -14.00
C ARG A 356 -13.53 -6.18 -14.33
N MET A 357 -12.61 -5.87 -13.44
CA MET A 357 -11.18 -6.15 -13.61
C MET A 357 -10.80 -7.57 -13.15
N ALA A 358 -11.50 -8.10 -12.14
CA ALA A 358 -11.23 -9.40 -11.54
C ALA A 358 -12.57 -10.10 -11.17
N PRO A 359 -13.29 -10.64 -12.19
CA PRO A 359 -14.62 -11.22 -12.00
C PRO A 359 -14.63 -12.51 -11.19
N GLU A 360 -13.49 -13.15 -10.96
CA GLU A 360 -13.33 -14.39 -10.20
C GLU A 360 -13.34 -14.21 -8.67
N LEU A 361 -13.27 -12.97 -8.18
CA LEU A 361 -13.10 -12.68 -6.76
C LEU A 361 -14.42 -12.75 -5.98
N LEU A 362 -14.77 -13.95 -5.50
CA LEU A 362 -15.98 -14.23 -4.70
C LEU A 362 -16.27 -13.22 -3.57
N PRO A 363 -15.30 -12.78 -2.73
CA PRO A 363 -15.62 -11.89 -1.61
C PRO A 363 -16.20 -10.52 -2.04
N LEU A 364 -15.90 -10.05 -3.26
CA LEU A 364 -16.49 -8.82 -3.79
C LEU A 364 -17.98 -8.97 -4.07
N TYR A 365 -18.43 -10.17 -4.43
CA TYR A 365 -19.85 -10.47 -4.66
C TYR A 365 -20.63 -10.49 -3.36
N VAL A 366 -20.07 -11.09 -2.31
CA VAL A 366 -20.66 -11.07 -0.97
C VAL A 366 -20.79 -9.62 -0.48
N ALA A 367 -19.73 -8.82 -0.66
CA ALA A 367 -19.79 -7.39 -0.34
C ALA A 367 -20.85 -6.64 -1.14
N LEU A 368 -21.04 -6.97 -2.43
CA LEU A 368 -22.08 -6.35 -3.26
C LEU A 368 -23.48 -6.67 -2.74
N LEU A 369 -23.75 -7.93 -2.40
CA LEU A 369 -25.05 -8.34 -1.83
C LEU A 369 -25.36 -7.54 -0.55
N ASN A 370 -24.37 -7.39 0.33
CA ASN A 370 -24.52 -6.61 1.56
C ASN A 370 -24.80 -5.13 1.28
N VAL A 371 -24.11 -4.52 0.31
CA VAL A 371 -24.35 -3.11 -0.07
C VAL A 371 -25.71 -2.91 -0.73
N GLU A 372 -26.13 -3.83 -1.61
CA GLU A 372 -27.42 -3.75 -2.29
C GLU A 372 -28.57 -3.88 -1.29
N LEU A 373 -28.45 -4.73 -0.27
CA LEU A 373 -29.42 -4.82 0.81
C LEU A 373 -29.59 -3.50 1.57
N LEU A 374 -28.48 -2.80 1.83
CA LEU A 374 -28.50 -1.48 2.48
C LEU A 374 -29.14 -0.40 1.60
N LEU A 375 -29.07 -0.53 0.27
CA LEU A 375 -29.66 0.42 -0.68
C LEU A 375 -31.14 0.15 -0.95
N LYS A 376 -31.51 -1.12 -1.17
CA LYS A 376 -32.86 -1.58 -1.48
C LYS A 376 -33.08 -3.01 -0.96
N PRO A 377 -33.95 -3.21 0.04
CA PRO A 377 -34.31 -4.54 0.49
C PRO A 377 -35.37 -5.15 -0.45
N ASP A 378 -35.00 -5.43 -1.70
CA ASP A 378 -35.84 -6.18 -2.63
C ASP A 378 -35.31 -7.61 -2.78
N GLU A 379 -36.09 -8.57 -2.28
CA GLU A 379 -35.81 -10.00 -2.35
C GLU A 379 -35.57 -10.47 -3.80
N ALA A 380 -36.35 -9.96 -4.77
CA ALA A 380 -36.25 -10.38 -6.16
C ALA A 380 -34.93 -9.96 -6.80
N HIS A 381 -34.50 -8.72 -6.52
CA HIS A 381 -33.22 -8.17 -6.98
C HIS A 381 -32.03 -8.94 -6.39
N LEU A 382 -32.07 -9.26 -5.10
CA LEU A 382 -31.01 -10.01 -4.42
C LEU A 382 -30.85 -11.42 -5.03
N LEU A 383 -31.96 -12.11 -5.29
CA LEU A 383 -31.94 -13.41 -5.96
C LEU A 383 -31.45 -13.30 -7.40
N GLU A 384 -31.85 -12.27 -8.15
CA GLU A 384 -31.39 -12.02 -9.51
C GLU A 384 -29.86 -11.82 -9.58
N LEU A 385 -29.29 -11.10 -8.60
CA LEU A 385 -27.84 -10.90 -8.50
C LEU A 385 -27.09 -12.22 -8.30
N VAL A 386 -27.60 -13.11 -7.44
CA VAL A 386 -27.03 -14.45 -7.24
C VAL A 386 -27.18 -15.27 -8.52
N LEU A 387 -28.38 -15.29 -9.11
CA LEU A 387 -28.72 -15.98 -10.36
C LEU A 387 -27.72 -15.68 -11.49
N ASN A 388 -27.43 -14.40 -11.70
CA ASN A 388 -26.55 -13.93 -12.77
C ASN A 388 -25.09 -14.36 -12.61
N LYS A 389 -24.68 -14.82 -11.43
CA LYS A 389 -23.28 -15.15 -11.11
C LYS A 389 -23.04 -16.63 -10.90
N VAL A 390 -24.05 -17.32 -10.37
CA VAL A 390 -23.98 -18.76 -10.12
C VAL A 390 -24.04 -19.58 -11.41
N ASN A 391 -24.34 -18.97 -12.57
CA ASN A 391 -24.21 -19.66 -13.86
C ASN A 391 -22.74 -19.96 -14.27
N GLY A 392 -21.73 -19.44 -13.55
CA GLY A 392 -20.32 -19.78 -13.72
C GLY A 392 -19.81 -20.74 -12.64
N ASP A 393 -18.85 -21.60 -12.99
CA ASP A 393 -18.20 -22.51 -12.04
C ASP A 393 -17.50 -21.72 -10.91
N GLY A 394 -17.77 -22.10 -9.64
CA GLY A 394 -17.10 -21.54 -8.46
C GLY A 394 -17.91 -20.55 -7.60
N PHE A 395 -19.13 -20.17 -8.00
CA PHE A 395 -19.97 -19.21 -7.25
C PHE A 395 -21.03 -19.85 -6.34
N ASP A 396 -21.08 -21.18 -6.24
CA ASP A 396 -22.12 -21.86 -5.45
C ASP A 396 -22.04 -21.58 -3.94
N VAL A 397 -20.93 -21.01 -3.45
CA VAL A 397 -20.83 -20.47 -2.09
C VAL A 397 -21.86 -19.37 -1.82
N LEU A 398 -22.28 -18.63 -2.86
CA LEU A 398 -23.32 -17.61 -2.73
C LEU A 398 -24.67 -18.18 -2.28
N PHE A 399 -24.96 -19.47 -2.51
CA PHE A 399 -26.16 -20.11 -1.95
C PHE A 399 -26.09 -20.22 -0.43
N GLU A 400 -24.91 -20.49 0.13
CA GLU A 400 -24.73 -20.52 1.58
C GLU A 400 -24.83 -19.11 2.17
N GLU A 401 -24.24 -18.12 1.49
CA GLU A 401 -24.34 -16.72 1.91
C GLU A 401 -25.80 -16.24 1.90
N LEU A 402 -26.56 -16.66 0.88
CA LEU A 402 -27.97 -16.31 0.70
C LEU A 402 -28.83 -16.70 1.92
N MET A 403 -28.47 -17.79 2.60
CA MET A 403 -29.15 -18.29 3.80
C MET A 403 -29.06 -17.37 5.02
N SER A 404 -28.18 -16.36 4.98
CA SER A 404 -28.03 -15.37 6.06
C SER A 404 -28.99 -14.18 5.91
N TYR A 405 -29.62 -14.01 4.74
CA TYR A 405 -30.51 -12.89 4.46
C TYR A 405 -31.98 -13.25 4.73
N ASP A 406 -32.75 -12.24 5.13
CA ASP A 406 -34.18 -12.37 5.37
C ASP A 406 -34.97 -12.32 4.05
N VAL A 407 -35.14 -13.48 3.43
CA VAL A 407 -35.92 -13.68 2.19
C VAL A 407 -37.15 -14.51 2.50
N LYS A 408 -38.32 -14.15 1.94
CA LYS A 408 -39.55 -14.92 2.18
C LYS A 408 -39.40 -16.34 1.67
N TYR A 409 -39.96 -17.27 2.43
CA TYR A 409 -39.92 -18.70 2.12
C TYR A 409 -40.35 -19.02 0.68
N GLN A 410 -41.45 -18.43 0.21
CA GLN A 410 -41.99 -18.71 -1.13
C GLN A 410 -41.02 -18.28 -2.24
N THR A 411 -40.41 -17.10 -2.10
CA THR A 411 -39.45 -16.56 -3.06
C THR A 411 -38.18 -17.41 -3.07
N MET A 412 -37.68 -17.77 -1.89
CA MET A 412 -36.47 -18.56 -1.70
C MET A 412 -36.64 -20.00 -2.19
N GLU A 413 -37.79 -20.63 -1.95
CA GLU A 413 -38.10 -21.95 -2.49
C GLU A 413 -38.16 -21.94 -4.02
N ALA A 414 -38.92 -21.00 -4.61
CA ALA A 414 -38.98 -20.89 -6.06
C ALA A 414 -37.58 -20.72 -6.70
N PHE A 415 -36.68 -20.03 -6.00
CA PHE A 415 -35.29 -19.87 -6.42
C PHE A 415 -34.50 -21.19 -6.34
N PHE A 416 -34.50 -21.90 -5.20
CA PHE A 416 -33.78 -23.18 -5.10
C PHE A 416 -34.33 -24.23 -6.07
N ALA A 417 -35.66 -24.31 -6.20
CA ALA A 417 -36.33 -25.23 -7.11
C ALA A 417 -35.91 -25.05 -8.57
N LYS A 418 -35.59 -23.81 -8.99
CA LYS A 418 -35.10 -23.51 -10.35
C LYS A 418 -33.75 -24.18 -10.66
N TYR A 419 -32.92 -24.41 -9.65
CA TYR A 419 -31.54 -24.89 -9.82
C TYR A 419 -31.34 -26.37 -9.49
N LYS A 420 -32.30 -27.00 -8.80
CA LYS A 420 -32.19 -28.39 -8.31
C LYS A 420 -31.80 -29.40 -9.40
N ASP A 421 -32.25 -29.20 -10.64
CA ASP A 421 -31.99 -30.16 -11.72
C ASP A 421 -30.61 -29.96 -12.36
N THR A 422 -30.08 -28.75 -12.29
CA THR A 422 -28.85 -28.30 -12.98
C THR A 422 -27.61 -28.35 -12.10
N LYS A 423 -27.75 -28.22 -10.78
CA LYS A 423 -26.63 -28.06 -9.85
C LYS A 423 -26.20 -29.38 -9.21
N THR A 424 -24.89 -29.62 -9.20
CA THR A 424 -24.24 -30.80 -8.60
C THR A 424 -23.40 -30.47 -7.37
N SER A 425 -23.24 -29.19 -7.04
CA SER A 425 -22.38 -28.73 -5.95
C SER A 425 -22.96 -29.00 -4.57
N ILE A 426 -22.11 -29.48 -3.66
CA ILE A 426 -22.44 -29.68 -2.25
C ILE A 426 -22.95 -28.40 -1.56
N ARG A 427 -22.38 -27.24 -1.91
CA ARG A 427 -22.75 -25.94 -1.32
C ARG A 427 -24.22 -25.62 -1.58
N PHE A 428 -24.68 -25.86 -2.81
CA PHE A 428 -26.08 -25.69 -3.19
C PHE A 428 -27.00 -26.65 -2.42
N TRP A 429 -26.73 -27.96 -2.52
CA TRP A 429 -27.61 -28.99 -1.95
C TRP A 429 -27.71 -28.92 -0.43
N LYS A 430 -26.58 -28.69 0.24
CA LYS A 430 -26.54 -28.44 1.68
C LYS A 430 -27.37 -27.22 2.07
N SER A 431 -27.24 -26.10 1.33
CA SER A 431 -28.01 -24.88 1.59
C SER A 431 -29.51 -25.14 1.41
N TYR A 432 -29.91 -25.86 0.36
CA TYR A 432 -31.30 -26.15 0.09
C TYR A 432 -31.93 -27.08 1.14
N LEU A 433 -31.21 -28.12 1.56
CA LEU A 433 -31.64 -29.01 2.66
C LEU A 433 -31.79 -28.24 3.97
N LEU A 434 -30.77 -27.45 4.35
CA LEU A 434 -30.82 -26.62 5.55
C LEU A 434 -31.97 -25.61 5.50
N PHE A 435 -32.26 -25.04 4.33
CA PHE A 435 -33.41 -24.15 4.13
C PHE A 435 -34.74 -24.84 4.43
N GLN A 436 -34.97 -26.03 3.88
CA GLN A 436 -36.20 -26.77 4.12
C GLN A 436 -36.32 -27.24 5.58
N ILE A 437 -35.22 -27.72 6.17
CA ILE A 437 -35.19 -28.16 7.59
C ILE A 437 -35.51 -27.00 8.53
N ARG A 438 -34.87 -25.83 8.36
CA ARG A 438 -35.10 -24.66 9.22
C ARG A 438 -36.55 -24.15 9.16
N ASN A 439 -37.19 -24.28 8.00
CA ASN A 439 -38.55 -23.81 7.76
C ASN A 439 -39.62 -24.87 8.00
N GLN A 440 -39.22 -26.09 8.41
CA GLN A 440 -40.09 -27.25 8.47
C GLN A 440 -41.30 -27.06 9.38
N ALA A 441 -41.06 -26.65 10.62
CA ALA A 441 -42.13 -26.47 11.61
C ALA A 441 -43.07 -25.32 11.24
N VAL A 442 -42.53 -24.23 10.68
CA VAL A 442 -43.28 -23.01 10.35
C VAL A 442 -44.18 -23.22 9.13
N HIS A 443 -43.69 -23.93 8.12
CA HIS A 443 -44.38 -24.12 6.84
C HIS A 443 -45.02 -25.51 6.68
N GLY A 444 -44.97 -26.36 7.71
CA GLY A 444 -45.59 -27.69 7.69
C GLY A 444 -44.97 -28.65 6.67
N ILE A 445 -43.66 -28.54 6.44
CA ILE A 445 -42.96 -29.37 5.45
C ILE A 445 -42.90 -30.81 5.97
N LYS A 446 -43.31 -31.77 5.13
CA LYS A 446 -43.33 -33.19 5.51
C LYS A 446 -41.92 -33.77 5.53
N ASN A 447 -41.66 -34.67 6.49
CA ASN A 447 -40.41 -35.44 6.55
C ASN A 447 -40.11 -36.20 5.25
N THR A 448 -41.16 -36.67 4.56
CA THR A 448 -41.04 -37.33 3.25
C THR A 448 -40.43 -36.41 2.20
N THR A 449 -40.77 -35.12 2.20
CA THR A 449 -40.22 -34.13 1.26
C THR A 449 -38.74 -33.87 1.51
N ILE A 450 -38.33 -33.80 2.79
CA ILE A 450 -36.91 -33.63 3.15
C ILE A 450 -36.12 -34.89 2.78
N LEU A 451 -36.68 -36.08 3.01
CA LEU A 451 -36.07 -37.35 2.60
C LEU A 451 -35.89 -37.45 1.08
N GLU A 452 -36.91 -37.09 0.29
CA GLU A 452 -36.84 -37.07 -1.17
C GLU A 452 -35.77 -36.08 -1.66
N LEU A 453 -35.69 -34.91 -1.05
CA LEU A 453 -34.67 -33.91 -1.38
C LEU A 453 -33.26 -34.41 -1.05
N MET A 454 -33.10 -35.13 0.08
CA MET A 454 -31.83 -35.73 0.49
C MET A 454 -31.37 -36.81 -0.52
N ARG A 455 -32.29 -37.67 -0.97
CA ARG A 455 -32.00 -38.67 -2.02
C ARG A 455 -31.57 -37.99 -3.32
N GLN A 456 -32.26 -36.94 -3.75
CA GLN A 456 -31.87 -36.18 -4.95
C GLN A 456 -30.48 -35.57 -4.81
N ALA A 457 -30.17 -34.99 -3.63
CA ALA A 457 -28.86 -34.44 -3.34
C ALA A 457 -27.74 -35.48 -3.44
N LEU A 458 -27.92 -36.67 -2.86
CA LEU A 458 -26.92 -37.75 -2.90
C LEU A 458 -26.67 -38.27 -4.32
N VAL A 459 -27.70 -38.31 -5.17
CA VAL A 459 -27.58 -38.69 -6.58
C VAL A 459 -26.80 -37.64 -7.37
N LYS A 460 -27.08 -36.35 -7.12
CA LYS A 460 -26.53 -35.23 -7.89
C LYS A 460 -25.15 -34.78 -7.45
N VAL A 461 -24.80 -34.94 -6.17
CA VAL A 461 -23.49 -34.58 -5.63
C VAL A 461 -22.48 -35.67 -5.96
N GLU A 462 -21.41 -35.27 -6.62
CA GLU A 462 -20.29 -36.14 -6.96
C GLU A 462 -19.20 -36.06 -5.89
N GLY A 463 -18.49 -37.17 -5.65
CA GLY A 463 -17.38 -37.21 -4.71
C GLY A 463 -17.76 -37.73 -3.32
N LYS A 464 -16.96 -38.69 -2.83
CA LYS A 464 -17.20 -39.39 -1.55
C LYS A 464 -17.18 -38.44 -0.35
N THR A 465 -16.28 -37.47 -0.33
CA THR A 465 -16.15 -36.48 0.75
C THR A 465 -17.39 -35.61 0.89
N ASP A 466 -17.92 -35.12 -0.23
CA ASP A 466 -19.07 -34.22 -0.27
C ASP A 466 -20.36 -34.95 0.08
N ARG A 467 -20.53 -36.19 -0.42
CA ARG A 467 -21.64 -37.08 -0.01
C ARG A 467 -21.61 -37.36 1.49
N ASN A 468 -20.43 -37.62 2.07
CA ASN A 468 -20.30 -37.82 3.51
C ASN A 468 -20.74 -36.60 4.33
N MET A 469 -20.58 -35.37 3.81
CA MET A 469 -21.09 -34.18 4.47
C MET A 469 -22.62 -34.14 4.48
N LEU A 470 -23.28 -34.54 3.38
CA LEU A 470 -24.74 -34.68 3.34
C LEU A 470 -25.24 -35.76 4.29
N ILE A 471 -24.57 -36.92 4.32
CA ILE A 471 -24.92 -38.02 5.25
C ILE A 471 -24.80 -37.55 6.69
N LYS A 472 -23.76 -36.78 7.03
CA LYS A 472 -23.62 -36.18 8.35
C LYS A 472 -24.77 -35.22 8.65
N LEU A 473 -25.13 -34.34 7.70
CA LEU A 473 -26.27 -33.45 7.85
C LEU A 473 -27.57 -34.21 8.12
N TRP A 474 -27.79 -35.34 7.44
CA TRP A 474 -28.95 -36.21 7.66
C TRP A 474 -28.93 -36.87 9.06
N ARG A 475 -27.75 -37.31 9.53
CA ARG A 475 -27.61 -37.81 10.91
C ARG A 475 -27.98 -36.74 11.94
N ASP A 476 -27.46 -35.54 11.77
CA ASP A 476 -27.70 -34.42 12.69
C ASP A 476 -29.21 -34.10 12.72
N TYR A 477 -29.87 -34.09 11.55
CA TYR A 477 -31.32 -33.94 11.43
C TYR A 477 -32.12 -35.03 12.16
N LEU A 478 -31.72 -36.31 12.04
CA LEU A 478 -32.37 -37.43 12.74
C LEU A 478 -32.19 -37.35 14.27
N LEU A 479 -31.03 -36.86 14.73
CA LEU A 479 -30.77 -36.67 16.16
C LEU A 479 -31.67 -35.58 16.75
N GLU A 480 -31.79 -34.45 16.06
CA GLU A 480 -32.69 -33.35 16.46
C GLU A 480 -34.16 -33.77 16.43
N ASN A 481 -34.51 -34.75 15.57
CA ASN A 481 -35.85 -35.29 15.42
C ASN A 481 -35.94 -36.76 15.87
N SER A 482 -35.45 -37.06 17.07
CA SER A 482 -35.37 -38.43 17.62
C SER A 482 -36.70 -39.22 17.64
N GLY A 483 -37.84 -38.53 17.62
CA GLY A 483 -39.19 -39.11 17.53
C GLY A 483 -39.62 -39.54 16.12
N LEU A 484 -38.76 -39.43 15.10
CA LEU A 484 -39.04 -39.93 13.75
C LEU A 484 -39.15 -41.46 13.72
N ASP A 485 -40.02 -41.92 12.82
CA ASP A 485 -40.26 -43.33 12.52
C ASP A 485 -38.97 -44.07 12.17
N GLU A 486 -38.91 -45.36 12.52
CA GLU A 486 -37.77 -46.25 12.29
C GLU A 486 -37.42 -46.33 10.79
N TYR A 487 -38.42 -46.14 9.92
CA TYR A 487 -38.23 -45.97 8.48
C TYR A 487 -37.17 -44.91 8.13
N TYR A 488 -37.27 -43.69 8.66
CA TYR A 488 -36.31 -42.61 8.35
C TYR A 488 -34.92 -42.86 8.92
N LYS A 489 -34.84 -43.62 10.02
CA LYS A 489 -33.57 -44.04 10.63
C LYS A 489 -32.90 -45.11 9.77
N SER A 490 -33.66 -46.04 9.21
CA SER A 490 -33.14 -47.10 8.32
C SER A 490 -32.56 -46.57 7.00
N GLU A 491 -33.09 -45.45 6.49
CA GLU A 491 -32.56 -44.79 5.29
C GLU A 491 -31.13 -44.26 5.47
N LEU A 492 -30.71 -43.97 6.70
CA LEU A 492 -29.33 -43.58 6.98
C LEU A 492 -28.34 -44.70 6.62
N ASP A 493 -28.70 -45.96 6.89
CA ASP A 493 -27.86 -47.12 6.57
C ASP A 493 -27.78 -47.33 5.06
N VAL A 494 -28.87 -47.06 4.33
CA VAL A 494 -28.90 -47.07 2.86
C VAL A 494 -27.94 -46.01 2.31
N PHE A 495 -28.00 -44.77 2.81
CA PHE A 495 -27.13 -43.69 2.37
C PHE A 495 -25.65 -43.91 2.67
N ILE A 496 -25.31 -44.70 3.70
CA ILE A 496 -23.93 -45.04 4.03
C ILE A 496 -23.38 -46.14 3.10
N GLN A 497 -24.27 -47.00 2.58
CA GLN A 497 -23.91 -48.11 1.70
C GLN A 497 -23.77 -47.69 0.22
N GLU A 498 -24.52 -46.68 -0.22
CA GLU A 498 -24.44 -46.03 -1.54
C GLU A 498 -23.31 -44.98 -1.64
#